data_AF-A0A537QTN3-F1
#
_entry.id   AF-A0A537QTN3-F1
#
_cell.length_a   1.000
_cell.length_b   1.000
_cell.length_c   1.000
_cell.angle_alpha   90.00
_cell.angle_beta   90.00
_cell.angle_gamma   90.00
#
_symmetry.space_group_name_H-M   'P 1'
#
loop_
_entity.id
_entity.type
_entity.pdbx_description
1 polymer ?
#
loop_
_entity_poly.entity_id
_entity_poly.type
_entity_poly.pdbx_seq_one_letter_code
_entity_poly.pdbx_strand_id
1 'polypeptide(L)'
;MMDPEMGERPCSIIHVGFSNTGTTSLQQNFFSRRDDIFYVGYPYNERGGIFTHLRHAEDFKFDEPTIINLCDSQIYQKSKGRPIIISDEMLCDSPQLYYAPYMVPRDIIAARLFRIFSPARIVFTIRNQKDYVASMYSNLKRNSALFARMPMPPFAQWYKGMSSKYRCNFLQNLNYYEIIQVYEILFGRANILVLPLEQLTMDGVEQYLEPLCRFMGIELSPQDIERYMQPRNVGMSVLETLVAELMPDERFSNFYSTLQQRLGSKQLSEILDTGDRSIVSLGSEELADLRQRVEAGNRLLSQHYDLDLQRYGYPLSKELTPEERKLAPSAGRPISSTPTTPLEQLRAVIDSERVAKARLVQNLTKAMTAERSAFLGRIQELEESRDGERAAYAVRITELENVLIAERAAFGIRMNELESVLSAERAVFATRIGELEDVLGTERTAFGARINELENVLSAERTAFGARIDELESVLSAERAAFGARINELENILSAERAAFGTRINDLEIASRPNASRTKPRPRNCPGA
;
A
#
# COMPACT_ATOMS: atom_id res chain seq x y z
N MET A 1 -39.76 6.48 7.84
CA MET A 1 -40.64 5.34 7.52
C MET A 1 -39.82 4.39 6.67
N MET A 2 -39.70 3.13 7.06
CA MET A 2 -39.13 2.09 6.20
C MET A 2 -40.24 1.54 5.31
N ASP A 3 -39.90 1.22 4.06
CA ASP A 3 -40.84 0.72 3.07
C ASP A 3 -41.13 -0.78 3.31
N PRO A 4 -42.38 -1.27 3.33
CA PRO A 4 -42.69 -2.62 3.82
C PRO A 4 -42.35 -3.77 2.86
N GLU A 5 -41.91 -3.51 1.62
CA GLU A 5 -41.67 -4.56 0.61
C GLU A 5 -40.23 -5.12 0.60
N MET A 6 -39.38 -4.67 1.53
CA MET A 6 -38.04 -5.24 1.71
C MET A 6 -38.11 -6.56 2.48
N GLY A 7 -37.99 -7.67 1.76
CA GLY A 7 -37.83 -9.01 2.35
C GLY A 7 -36.67 -9.07 3.35
N GLU A 8 -36.78 -9.97 4.33
CA GLU A 8 -35.88 -10.04 5.49
C GLU A 8 -34.40 -10.05 5.07
N ARG A 9 -33.64 -9.02 5.48
CA ARG A 9 -32.26 -8.82 5.03
C ARG A 9 -31.38 -10.00 5.47
N PRO A 10 -30.57 -10.58 4.57
CA PRO A 10 -29.68 -11.68 4.91
C PRO A 10 -28.63 -11.22 5.93
N CYS A 11 -28.34 -12.06 6.91
CA CYS A 11 -27.40 -11.74 7.98
C CYS A 11 -26.01 -11.46 7.39
N SER A 12 -25.45 -10.30 7.71
CA SER A 12 -24.12 -9.88 7.23
C SER A 12 -23.04 -10.28 8.24
N ILE A 13 -21.91 -10.80 7.78
CA ILE A 13 -20.73 -11.03 8.64
C ILE A 13 -19.72 -9.91 8.36
N ILE A 14 -19.35 -9.18 9.41
CA ILE A 14 -18.47 -8.02 9.35
C ILE A 14 -17.21 -8.32 10.14
N HIS A 15 -16.14 -8.65 9.43
CA HIS A 15 -14.81 -8.75 10.00
C HIS A 15 -14.20 -7.34 10.11
N VAL A 16 -14.17 -6.83 11.35
CA VAL A 16 -13.68 -5.49 11.70
C VAL A 16 -12.29 -5.54 12.36
N GLY A 17 -11.61 -6.69 12.31
CA GLY A 17 -10.42 -6.99 13.12
C GLY A 17 -9.29 -5.96 13.00
N PHE A 18 -8.46 -5.88 14.06
CA PHE A 18 -7.41 -4.87 14.14
C PHE A 18 -6.35 -5.09 13.04
N SER A 19 -5.68 -4.03 12.61
CA SER A 19 -4.61 -4.15 11.62
C SER A 19 -3.49 -5.09 12.12
N ASN A 20 -2.78 -5.79 11.23
CA ASN A 20 -1.63 -6.65 11.58
C ASN A 20 -1.94 -7.91 12.41
N THR A 21 -3.20 -8.32 12.51
CA THR A 21 -3.65 -9.54 13.24
C THR A 21 -3.96 -10.71 12.29
N GLY A 22 -3.34 -10.75 11.10
CA GLY A 22 -3.56 -11.80 10.08
C GLY A 22 -4.68 -11.49 9.07
N THR A 23 -5.31 -10.33 9.21
CA THR A 23 -6.45 -9.84 8.40
C THR A 23 -6.24 -9.94 6.88
N THR A 24 -5.07 -9.55 6.36
CA THR A 24 -4.73 -9.67 4.93
C THR A 24 -4.77 -11.12 4.42
N SER A 25 -4.42 -12.10 5.27
CA SER A 25 -4.49 -13.53 4.92
C SER A 25 -5.95 -13.99 4.85
N LEU A 26 -6.79 -13.60 5.82
CA LEU A 26 -8.24 -13.85 5.74
C LEU A 26 -8.84 -13.25 4.46
N GLN A 27 -8.49 -12.01 4.12
CA GLN A 27 -9.01 -11.35 2.92
C GLN A 27 -8.61 -12.05 1.62
N GLN A 28 -7.32 -12.40 1.46
CA GLN A 28 -6.75 -12.81 0.15
C GLN A 28 -6.60 -14.32 -0.07
N ASN A 29 -6.51 -15.09 1.02
CA ASN A 29 -6.34 -16.55 0.96
C ASN A 29 -7.61 -17.31 1.36
N PHE A 30 -8.51 -16.70 2.14
CA PHE A 30 -9.78 -17.28 2.56
C PHE A 30 -10.99 -16.62 1.88
N PHE A 31 -11.41 -15.42 2.29
CA PHE A 31 -12.66 -14.80 1.83
C PHE A 31 -12.72 -14.60 0.30
N SER A 32 -11.66 -14.07 -0.33
CA SER A 32 -11.66 -13.87 -1.79
C SER A 32 -11.46 -15.15 -2.61
N ARG A 33 -11.39 -16.33 -1.97
CA ARG A 33 -11.16 -17.64 -2.62
C ARG A 33 -12.36 -18.58 -2.53
N ARG A 34 -13.48 -18.09 -2.00
CA ARG A 34 -14.70 -18.84 -1.75
C ARG A 34 -15.86 -18.29 -2.59
N ASP A 35 -16.53 -19.19 -3.31
CA ASP A 35 -17.63 -18.85 -4.22
C ASP A 35 -19.01 -18.91 -3.54
N ASP A 36 -19.11 -19.63 -2.42
CA ASP A 36 -20.31 -19.83 -1.61
C ASP A 36 -20.70 -18.59 -0.76
N ILE A 37 -19.79 -17.62 -0.65
CA ILE A 37 -20.01 -16.32 0.00
C ILE A 37 -20.05 -15.16 -1.01
N PHE A 38 -20.60 -14.02 -0.58
CA PHE A 38 -20.48 -12.76 -1.30
C PHE A 38 -19.48 -11.85 -0.58
N TYR A 39 -18.21 -11.91 -0.98
CA TYR A 39 -17.14 -11.10 -0.39
C TYR A 39 -17.13 -9.66 -0.92
N VAL A 40 -17.36 -8.70 -0.02
CA VAL A 40 -17.43 -7.26 -0.28
C VAL A 40 -16.03 -6.64 -0.16
N GLY A 41 -15.14 -7.03 -1.09
CA GLY A 41 -13.79 -6.51 -1.21
C GLY A 41 -13.70 -5.23 -2.06
N TYR A 42 -12.67 -5.13 -2.91
CA TYR A 42 -12.57 -4.06 -3.91
C TYR A 42 -13.74 -4.15 -4.93
N PRO A 43 -14.39 -3.05 -5.33
CA PRO A 43 -14.05 -1.64 -5.09
C PRO A 43 -14.78 -0.96 -3.91
N TYR A 44 -15.29 -1.74 -2.94
CA TYR A 44 -16.12 -1.26 -1.83
C TYR A 44 -15.32 -0.91 -0.55
N ASN A 45 -14.11 -1.45 -0.40
CA ASN A 45 -13.21 -1.23 0.74
C ASN A 45 -12.56 0.18 0.74
N GLU A 46 -11.61 0.48 1.63
CA GLU A 46 -10.87 1.77 1.71
C GLU A 46 -10.62 2.51 0.38
N ARG A 47 -10.26 1.78 -0.69
CA ARG A 47 -9.92 2.36 -1.99
C ARG A 47 -11.12 2.77 -2.86
N GLY A 48 -12.36 2.68 -2.37
CA GLY A 48 -13.55 3.18 -3.07
C GLY A 48 -14.89 3.01 -2.34
N GLY A 49 -15.93 3.69 -2.84
CA GLY A 49 -17.32 3.36 -2.54
C GLY A 49 -17.80 3.53 -1.10
N ILE A 50 -18.68 2.61 -0.68
CA ILE A 50 -19.65 2.80 0.40
C ILE A 50 -18.99 2.90 1.78
N PHE A 51 -18.02 2.04 2.09
CA PHE A 51 -17.45 1.96 3.45
C PHE A 51 -16.59 3.20 3.80
N THR A 52 -16.09 3.91 2.78
CA THR A 52 -15.41 5.20 2.96
C THR A 52 -16.38 6.29 3.45
N HIS A 53 -17.65 6.30 3.02
CA HIS A 53 -18.65 7.20 3.60
C HIS A 53 -18.92 6.89 5.09
N LEU A 54 -18.94 5.61 5.48
CA LEU A 54 -19.17 5.21 6.88
C LEU A 54 -18.08 5.75 7.82
N ARG A 55 -16.81 5.79 7.38
CA ARG A 55 -15.65 6.19 8.20
C ARG A 55 -15.31 7.67 8.17
N HIS A 56 -15.54 8.36 7.05
CA HIS A 56 -14.97 9.71 6.82
C HIS A 56 -16.02 10.83 6.71
N ALA A 57 -17.29 10.51 6.47
CA ALA A 57 -18.34 11.54 6.42
C ALA A 57 -18.70 12.04 7.82
N GLU A 58 -18.66 13.35 8.03
CA GLU A 58 -19.19 14.02 9.23
C GLU A 58 -20.70 13.76 9.37
N ASP A 59 -21.22 13.65 10.60
CA ASP A 59 -22.63 13.22 10.83
C ASP A 59 -23.67 14.10 10.10
N PHE A 60 -23.47 15.41 10.04
CA PHE A 60 -24.37 16.33 9.33
C PHE A 60 -24.30 16.24 7.80
N LYS A 61 -23.35 15.47 7.25
CA LYS A 61 -23.21 15.13 5.83
C LYS A 61 -23.52 13.66 5.54
N PHE A 62 -23.85 12.86 6.56
CA PHE A 62 -24.06 11.42 6.43
C PHE A 62 -25.50 11.11 6.00
N ASP A 63 -25.73 11.08 4.69
CA ASP A 63 -27.01 10.67 4.08
C ASP A 63 -27.19 9.15 4.15
N GLU A 64 -27.66 8.68 5.31
CA GLU A 64 -27.92 7.25 5.55
C GLU A 64 -28.93 6.63 4.55
N PRO A 65 -30.08 7.25 4.20
CA PRO A 65 -30.96 6.73 3.15
C PRO A 65 -30.25 6.44 1.82
N THR A 66 -29.40 7.36 1.34
CA THR A 66 -28.62 7.13 0.12
C THR A 66 -27.63 5.98 0.27
N ILE A 67 -26.95 5.87 1.42
CA ILE A 67 -26.03 4.76 1.70
C ILE A 67 -26.77 3.42 1.77
N ILE A 68 -27.96 3.38 2.38
CA ILE A 68 -28.82 2.20 2.43
C ILE A 68 -29.20 1.74 1.01
N ASN A 69 -29.70 2.65 0.17
CA ASN A 69 -30.06 2.35 -1.22
C ASN A 69 -28.86 1.83 -2.05
N LEU A 70 -27.65 2.33 -1.77
CA LEU A 70 -26.41 1.83 -2.37
C LEU A 70 -26.05 0.41 -1.87
N CYS A 71 -26.21 0.12 -0.59
CA CYS A 71 -26.06 -1.24 -0.06
C CYS A 71 -27.07 -2.21 -0.68
N ASP A 72 -28.35 -1.80 -0.78
CA ASP A 72 -29.42 -2.65 -1.31
C ASP A 72 -29.18 -2.99 -2.78
N SER A 73 -28.88 -1.99 -3.62
CA SER A 73 -28.60 -2.19 -5.05
C SER A 73 -27.26 -2.85 -5.38
N GLN A 74 -26.21 -2.61 -4.57
CA GLN A 74 -24.86 -3.06 -4.91
C GLN A 74 -24.36 -4.27 -4.12
N ILE A 75 -24.89 -4.52 -2.92
CA ILE A 75 -24.48 -5.62 -2.05
C ILE A 75 -25.61 -6.64 -1.94
N TYR A 76 -26.76 -6.26 -1.36
CA TYR A 76 -27.83 -7.22 -1.04
C TYR A 76 -28.42 -7.88 -2.29
N GLN A 77 -28.81 -7.12 -3.32
CA GLN A 77 -29.31 -7.68 -4.58
C GLN A 77 -28.26 -8.54 -5.33
N LYS A 78 -26.96 -8.22 -5.20
CA LYS A 78 -25.87 -8.96 -5.88
C LYS A 78 -25.41 -10.21 -5.13
N SER A 79 -25.70 -10.31 -3.82
CA SER A 79 -25.39 -11.49 -3.01
C SER A 79 -26.00 -12.77 -3.58
N LYS A 80 -27.21 -12.66 -4.15
CA LYS A 80 -28.06 -13.78 -4.61
C LYS A 80 -28.32 -14.82 -3.50
N GLY A 81 -28.48 -14.35 -2.26
CA GLY A 81 -28.75 -15.21 -1.09
C GLY A 81 -27.51 -15.84 -0.45
N ARG A 82 -26.31 -15.60 -0.97
CA ARG A 82 -25.06 -16.01 -0.30
C ARG A 82 -24.77 -15.15 0.93
N PRO A 83 -24.13 -15.69 1.99
CA PRO A 83 -23.68 -14.90 3.14
C PRO A 83 -22.80 -13.72 2.70
N ILE A 84 -23.13 -12.52 3.18
CA ILE A 84 -22.40 -11.29 2.84
C ILE A 84 -21.23 -11.16 3.80
N ILE A 85 -20.01 -11.13 3.28
CA ILE A 85 -18.78 -10.99 4.07
C ILE A 85 -18.14 -9.64 3.78
N ILE A 86 -18.08 -8.79 4.79
CA ILE A 86 -17.37 -7.51 4.77
C ILE A 86 -16.08 -7.70 5.59
N SER A 87 -14.94 -7.28 5.07
CA SER A 87 -13.68 -7.27 5.83
C SER A 87 -12.91 -5.98 5.58
N ASP A 88 -12.81 -5.14 6.60
CA ASP A 88 -12.06 -3.88 6.55
C ASP A 88 -11.66 -3.47 7.98
N GLU A 89 -10.36 -3.45 8.23
CA GLU A 89 -9.75 -3.22 9.55
C GLU A 89 -9.97 -1.79 10.05
N MET A 90 -10.18 -0.84 9.13
CA MET A 90 -10.42 0.57 9.45
C MET A 90 -11.84 0.81 9.99
N LEU A 91 -12.65 -0.26 10.12
CA LEU A 91 -13.92 -0.23 10.85
C LEU A 91 -13.73 -0.25 12.38
N CYS A 92 -12.58 -0.72 12.90
CA CYS A 92 -12.23 -0.59 14.32
C CYS A 92 -10.90 0.15 14.58
N ASP A 93 -9.98 0.19 13.62
CA ASP A 93 -8.61 0.66 13.82
C ASP A 93 -8.29 2.01 13.11
N SER A 94 -7.04 2.46 13.15
CA SER A 94 -6.55 3.62 12.38
C SER A 94 -5.78 3.19 11.12
N PRO A 95 -5.91 3.89 9.98
CA PRO A 95 -5.05 3.68 8.82
C PRO A 95 -3.59 3.91 9.20
N GLN A 96 -2.71 2.98 8.84
CA GLN A 96 -1.30 3.00 9.23
C GLN A 96 -0.47 3.92 8.32
N LEU A 97 -0.87 5.20 8.30
CA LEU A 97 -0.27 6.31 7.57
C LEU A 97 -0.09 7.47 8.57
N TYR A 98 1.11 8.05 8.66
CA TYR A 98 1.43 9.04 9.70
C TYR A 98 0.64 10.36 9.59
N TYR A 99 0.05 10.61 8.43
CA TYR A 99 -0.85 11.72 8.10
C TYR A 99 -2.28 11.22 7.84
N ALA A 100 -2.75 10.29 8.68
CA ALA A 100 -4.07 9.65 8.57
C ALA A 100 -5.19 10.66 8.24
N PRO A 101 -6.02 10.40 7.21
CA PRO A 101 -7.16 11.25 6.91
C PRO A 101 -8.12 11.29 8.10
N TYR A 102 -8.91 12.37 8.23
CA TYR A 102 -9.93 12.47 9.27
C TYR A 102 -10.86 11.25 9.22
N MET A 103 -11.07 10.63 10.38
CA MET A 103 -12.06 9.58 10.59
C MET A 103 -12.96 9.97 11.75
N VAL A 104 -14.22 9.57 11.66
CA VAL A 104 -15.16 9.68 12.78
C VAL A 104 -14.75 8.71 13.92
N PRO A 105 -15.13 9.01 15.17
CA PRO A 105 -15.05 8.09 16.31
C PRO A 105 -15.56 6.66 16.01
N ARG A 106 -14.96 5.64 16.64
CA ARG A 106 -15.17 4.22 16.29
C ARG A 106 -16.54 3.69 16.71
N ASP A 107 -17.07 4.22 17.80
CA ASP A 107 -18.45 4.07 18.25
C ASP A 107 -19.45 4.58 17.21
N ILE A 108 -19.16 5.70 16.54
CA ILE A 108 -19.98 6.20 15.42
C ILE A 108 -19.91 5.24 14.22
N ILE A 109 -18.74 4.71 13.90
CA ILE A 109 -18.60 3.68 12.84
C ILE A 109 -19.44 2.44 13.19
N ALA A 110 -19.32 1.93 14.41
CA ALA A 110 -20.06 0.77 14.89
C ALA A 110 -21.58 1.00 14.85
N ALA A 111 -22.06 2.17 15.27
CA ALA A 111 -23.47 2.56 15.22
C ALA A 111 -24.00 2.68 13.78
N ARG A 112 -23.21 3.21 12.84
CA ARG A 112 -23.56 3.25 11.41
C ARG A 112 -23.64 1.85 10.82
N LEU A 113 -22.68 0.97 11.13
CA LEU A 113 -22.72 -0.44 10.71
C LEU A 113 -23.97 -1.15 11.25
N PHE A 114 -24.33 -0.92 12.53
CA PHE A 114 -25.53 -1.50 13.12
C PHE A 114 -26.80 -1.06 12.40
N ARG A 115 -26.96 0.24 12.13
CA ARG A 115 -28.15 0.79 11.43
C ARG A 115 -28.32 0.27 10.01
N ILE A 116 -27.22 0.00 9.30
CA ILE A 116 -27.24 -0.35 7.87
C ILE A 116 -27.25 -1.87 7.65
N PHE A 117 -26.49 -2.64 8.44
CA PHE A 117 -26.25 -4.06 8.21
C PHE A 117 -26.92 -5.01 9.22
N SER A 118 -27.60 -4.52 10.25
CA SER A 118 -28.33 -5.40 11.18
C SER A 118 -29.47 -6.17 10.47
N PRO A 119 -29.64 -7.49 10.71
CA PRO A 119 -28.87 -8.33 11.64
C PRO A 119 -27.47 -8.67 11.11
N ALA A 120 -26.45 -8.47 11.95
CA ALA A 120 -25.05 -8.78 11.59
C ALA A 120 -24.30 -9.50 12.70
N ARG A 121 -23.28 -10.27 12.29
CA ARG A 121 -22.29 -10.93 13.12
C ARG A 121 -20.93 -10.27 12.94
N ILE A 122 -20.21 -10.03 14.02
CA ILE A 122 -18.95 -9.29 14.04
C ILE A 122 -17.80 -10.25 14.35
N VAL A 123 -16.73 -10.18 13.55
CA VAL A 123 -15.50 -10.94 13.79
C VAL A 123 -14.37 -9.96 14.10
N PHE A 124 -13.74 -10.12 15.26
CA PHE A 124 -12.47 -9.50 15.60
C PHE A 124 -11.35 -10.52 15.50
N THR A 125 -10.25 -10.12 14.87
CA THR A 125 -8.95 -10.79 14.98
C THR A 125 -8.04 -9.93 15.86
N ILE A 126 -7.42 -10.55 16.85
CA ILE A 126 -6.52 -9.90 17.82
C ILE A 126 -5.13 -10.53 17.75
N ARG A 127 -4.11 -9.86 18.31
CA ARG A 127 -2.73 -10.36 18.38
C ARG A 127 -2.10 -9.94 19.69
N ASN A 128 -1.11 -10.67 20.19
CA ASN A 128 -0.34 -10.30 21.37
C ASN A 128 0.12 -8.83 21.27
N GLN A 129 -0.25 -7.97 22.23
CA GLN A 129 -0.07 -6.52 22.03
C GLN A 129 1.38 -6.08 21.83
N LYS A 130 2.35 -6.83 22.37
CA LYS A 130 3.78 -6.58 22.14
C LYS A 130 4.13 -6.74 20.64
N ASP A 131 3.68 -7.83 20.04
CA ASP A 131 3.96 -8.18 18.65
C ASP A 131 3.08 -7.38 17.67
N TYR A 132 1.86 -7.00 18.09
CA TYR A 132 1.01 -6.02 17.42
C TYR A 132 1.69 -4.66 17.29
N VAL A 133 2.20 -4.09 18.41
CA VAL A 133 2.86 -2.77 18.41
C VAL A 133 4.12 -2.77 17.55
N ALA A 134 4.94 -3.82 17.63
CA ALA A 134 6.12 -3.97 16.77
C ALA A 134 5.74 -4.05 15.28
N SER A 135 4.74 -4.88 14.93
CA SER A 135 4.27 -5.04 13.55
C SER A 135 3.65 -3.76 12.99
N MET A 136 2.94 -2.99 13.83
CA MET A 136 2.35 -1.70 13.50
C MET A 136 3.41 -0.62 13.28
N TYR A 137 4.43 -0.56 14.12
CA TYR A 137 5.56 0.36 13.91
C TYR A 137 6.30 0.05 12.60
N SER A 138 6.57 -1.23 12.30
CA SER A 138 7.20 -1.62 11.03
C SER A 138 6.35 -1.21 9.83
N ASN A 139 5.04 -1.46 9.84
CA ASN A 139 4.17 -1.02 8.74
C ASN A 139 4.06 0.51 8.65
N LEU A 140 4.03 1.24 9.77
CA LEU A 140 4.11 2.70 9.78
C LEU A 140 5.45 3.21 9.20
N LYS A 141 6.57 2.57 9.52
CA LYS A 141 7.90 2.92 8.98
C LYS A 141 7.97 2.69 7.47
N ARG A 142 7.56 1.51 7.00
CA ARG A 142 7.42 1.18 5.58
C ARG A 142 6.57 2.23 4.85
N ASN A 143 5.35 2.47 5.33
CA ASN A 143 4.39 3.35 4.66
C ASN A 143 4.83 4.83 4.66
N SER A 144 5.31 5.34 5.80
CA SER A 144 5.70 6.75 5.92
C SER A 144 6.91 7.09 5.05
N ALA A 145 7.88 6.18 4.97
CA ALA A 145 9.04 6.35 4.11
C ALA A 145 8.70 6.18 2.62
N LEU A 146 7.99 5.11 2.24
CA LEU A 146 7.74 4.81 0.83
C LEU A 146 6.67 5.72 0.18
N PHE A 147 5.64 6.15 0.91
CA PHE A 147 4.57 6.99 0.36
C PHE A 147 4.75 8.49 0.60
N ALA A 148 5.42 8.89 1.68
CA ALA A 148 5.57 10.31 2.05
C ALA A 148 7.02 10.77 2.28
N ARG A 149 8.02 9.89 2.11
CA ARG A 149 9.45 10.19 2.35
C ARG A 149 9.72 10.71 3.77
N MET A 150 8.85 10.38 4.72
CA MET A 150 8.95 10.83 6.10
C MET A 150 9.77 9.82 6.93
N PRO A 151 10.86 10.24 7.59
CA PRO A 151 11.57 9.39 8.54
C PRO A 151 10.70 9.11 9.76
N MET A 152 10.73 7.87 10.25
CA MET A 152 10.15 7.51 11.54
C MET A 152 11.25 7.48 12.61
N PRO A 153 11.00 8.03 13.82
CA PRO A 153 11.96 7.96 14.91
C PRO A 153 12.14 6.50 15.38
N PRO A 154 13.29 6.15 16.01
CA PRO A 154 13.53 4.83 16.56
C PRO A 154 12.39 4.33 17.46
N PHE A 155 12.12 3.02 17.46
CA PHE A 155 10.89 2.44 18.01
C PHE A 155 10.54 2.88 19.44
N ALA A 156 11.51 2.89 20.36
CA ALA A 156 11.29 3.37 21.73
C ALA A 156 10.91 4.86 21.79
N GLN A 157 11.59 5.71 21.01
CA GLN A 157 11.27 7.14 20.92
C GLN A 157 9.90 7.36 20.27
N TRP A 158 9.57 6.59 19.24
CA TRP A 158 8.23 6.59 18.64
C TRP A 158 7.16 6.22 19.67
N TYR A 159 7.35 5.11 20.39
CA TYR A 159 6.41 4.60 21.39
C TYR A 159 6.16 5.64 22.50
N LYS A 160 7.22 6.15 23.13
CA LYS A 160 7.10 7.23 24.14
C LYS A 160 6.44 8.48 23.55
N GLY A 161 6.78 8.84 22.31
CA GLY A 161 6.20 9.99 21.61
C GLY A 161 4.69 9.88 21.35
N MET A 162 4.13 8.68 21.16
CA MET A 162 2.69 8.47 20.93
C MET A 162 1.83 8.89 22.13
N SER A 163 2.36 8.84 23.35
CA SER A 163 1.65 9.30 24.57
C SER A 163 1.17 10.76 24.50
N SER A 164 1.87 11.60 23.73
CA SER A 164 1.57 13.03 23.55
C SER A 164 0.64 13.33 22.37
N LYS A 165 0.24 12.33 21.58
CA LYS A 165 -0.50 12.52 20.32
C LYS A 165 -2.01 12.51 20.55
N TYR A 166 -2.68 13.58 20.13
CA TYR A 166 -4.14 13.64 20.04
C TYR A 166 -4.69 13.06 18.72
N ARG A 167 -4.00 13.34 17.60
CA ARG A 167 -4.26 12.71 16.29
C ARG A 167 -3.11 11.78 15.92
N CYS A 168 -3.41 10.74 15.15
CA CYS A 168 -2.46 9.66 14.82
C CYS A 168 -1.89 8.97 16.07
N ASN A 169 -2.70 8.81 17.12
CA ASN A 169 -2.32 8.02 18.29
C ASN A 169 -2.56 6.53 18.02
N PHE A 170 -1.56 5.88 17.45
CA PHE A 170 -1.62 4.46 17.11
C PHE A 170 -1.68 3.52 18.34
N LEU A 171 -1.40 4.03 19.54
CA LEU A 171 -1.48 3.26 20.80
C LEU A 171 -2.84 3.40 21.51
N GLN A 172 -3.80 4.14 20.96
CA GLN A 172 -5.11 4.35 21.60
C GLN A 172 -5.95 3.06 21.72
N ASN A 173 -5.78 2.11 20.80
CA ASN A 173 -6.61 0.90 20.66
C ASN A 173 -5.94 -0.37 21.24
N LEU A 174 -4.95 -0.24 22.14
CA LEU A 174 -4.23 -1.41 22.68
C LEU A 174 -5.09 -2.29 23.60
N ASN A 175 -6.05 -1.69 24.30
CA ASN A 175 -7.02 -2.43 25.08
C ASN A 175 -8.20 -2.86 24.19
N TYR A 176 -8.05 -4.03 23.54
CA TYR A 176 -9.05 -4.55 22.60
C TYR A 176 -10.44 -4.71 23.23
N TYR A 177 -10.53 -4.97 24.54
CA TYR A 177 -11.80 -5.18 25.24
C TYR A 177 -12.74 -3.98 25.13
N GLU A 178 -12.22 -2.75 25.15
CA GLU A 178 -13.03 -1.52 25.12
C GLU A 178 -13.86 -1.40 23.83
N ILE A 179 -13.23 -1.55 22.67
CA ILE A 179 -13.96 -1.45 21.39
C ILE A 179 -14.78 -2.71 21.09
N ILE A 180 -14.33 -3.89 21.52
CA ILE A 180 -15.11 -5.13 21.43
C ILE A 180 -16.42 -4.98 22.23
N GLN A 181 -16.37 -4.37 23.43
CA GLN A 181 -17.55 -4.10 24.24
C GLN A 181 -18.53 -3.12 23.55
N VAL A 182 -18.05 -2.10 22.84
CA VAL A 182 -18.92 -1.19 22.07
C VAL A 182 -19.70 -1.94 20.98
N TYR A 183 -19.02 -2.82 20.23
CA TYR A 183 -19.69 -3.67 19.25
C TYR A 183 -20.63 -4.69 19.93
N GLU A 184 -20.24 -5.26 21.07
CA GLU A 184 -21.08 -6.18 21.84
C GLU A 184 -22.39 -5.55 22.32
N ILE A 185 -22.36 -4.29 22.78
CA ILE A 185 -23.55 -3.54 23.21
C ILE A 185 -24.53 -3.35 22.05
N LEU A 186 -24.03 -3.17 20.82
CA LEU A 186 -24.87 -2.96 19.63
C LEU A 186 -25.39 -4.28 19.03
N PHE A 187 -24.51 -5.24 18.77
CA PHE A 187 -24.84 -6.47 18.04
C PHE A 187 -25.22 -7.65 18.95
N GLY A 188 -24.91 -7.57 20.25
CA GLY A 188 -25.15 -8.62 21.25
C GLY A 188 -24.05 -9.69 21.28
N ARG A 189 -23.71 -10.18 22.48
CA ARG A 189 -22.60 -11.12 22.74
C ARG A 189 -22.57 -12.37 21.87
N ALA A 190 -23.72 -12.94 21.53
CA ALA A 190 -23.83 -14.11 20.66
C ALA A 190 -23.42 -13.84 19.19
N ASN A 191 -23.41 -12.57 18.78
CA ASN A 191 -23.03 -12.11 17.46
C ASN A 191 -21.61 -11.51 17.44
N ILE A 192 -20.77 -11.76 18.45
CA ILE A 192 -19.35 -11.38 18.47
C ILE A 192 -18.46 -12.64 18.54
N LEU A 193 -17.53 -12.76 17.59
CA LEU A 193 -16.42 -13.73 17.61
C LEU A 193 -15.09 -12.99 17.75
N VAL A 194 -14.18 -13.53 18.56
CA VAL A 194 -12.82 -13.01 18.77
C VAL A 194 -11.82 -14.13 18.51
N LEU A 195 -10.85 -13.88 17.63
CA LEU A 195 -9.86 -14.87 17.16
C LEU A 195 -8.42 -14.37 17.44
N PRO A 196 -7.69 -14.96 18.41
CA PRO A 196 -6.27 -14.70 18.62
C PRO A 196 -5.42 -15.24 17.46
N LEU A 197 -4.58 -14.39 16.86
CA LEU A 197 -3.67 -14.80 15.78
C LEU A 197 -2.71 -15.91 16.22
N GLU A 198 -2.32 -15.93 17.49
CA GLU A 198 -1.40 -16.92 18.05
C GLU A 198 -1.96 -18.35 17.97
N GLN A 199 -3.30 -18.51 18.01
CA GLN A 199 -3.97 -19.80 17.81
C GLN A 199 -3.63 -20.41 16.43
N LEU A 200 -3.50 -19.58 15.38
CA LEU A 200 -3.10 -20.03 14.04
C LEU A 200 -1.73 -20.73 14.05
N THR A 201 -0.79 -20.20 14.86
CA THR A 201 0.58 -20.69 14.95
C THR A 201 0.80 -21.77 16.00
N MET A 202 -0.03 -21.80 17.06
CA MET A 202 0.13 -22.69 18.20
C MET A 202 -0.80 -23.92 18.17
N ASP A 203 -1.99 -23.77 17.60
CA ASP A 203 -2.99 -24.84 17.51
C ASP A 203 -3.20 -25.34 16.09
N GLY A 204 -3.06 -24.45 15.10
CA GLY A 204 -3.07 -24.80 13.67
C GLY A 204 -4.14 -24.07 12.86
N VAL A 205 -4.05 -24.22 11.54
CA VAL A 205 -4.94 -23.56 10.57
C VAL A 205 -6.39 -24.03 10.70
N GLU A 206 -6.60 -25.33 10.87
CA GLU A 206 -7.93 -25.92 11.02
C GLU A 206 -8.63 -25.39 12.29
N GLN A 207 -7.92 -25.43 13.42
CA GLN A 207 -8.39 -24.98 14.73
C GLN A 207 -8.69 -23.47 14.76
N TYR A 208 -8.00 -22.67 13.93
CA TYR A 208 -8.25 -21.24 13.77
C TYR A 208 -9.44 -20.93 12.83
N LEU A 209 -9.58 -21.68 11.72
CA LEU A 209 -10.64 -21.45 10.73
C LEU A 209 -11.98 -22.12 11.07
N GLU A 210 -12.00 -23.22 11.83
CA GLU A 210 -13.25 -23.94 12.16
C GLU A 210 -14.24 -23.07 12.96
N PRO A 211 -13.84 -22.33 14.03
CA PRO A 211 -14.76 -21.43 14.74
C PRO A 211 -15.28 -20.31 13.83
N LEU A 212 -14.44 -19.80 12.93
CA LEU A 212 -14.81 -18.78 11.95
C LEU A 212 -15.87 -19.30 10.97
N CYS A 213 -15.63 -20.48 10.37
CA CYS A 213 -16.58 -21.11 9.44
C CYS A 213 -17.93 -21.39 10.11
N ARG A 214 -17.89 -21.97 11.32
CA ARG A 214 -19.09 -22.24 12.15
C ARG A 214 -19.87 -20.96 12.46
N PHE A 215 -19.18 -19.87 12.78
CA PHE A 215 -19.79 -18.57 13.06
C PHE A 215 -20.34 -17.86 11.81
N MET A 216 -19.71 -18.08 10.65
CA MET A 216 -20.19 -17.63 9.34
C MET A 216 -21.36 -18.48 8.81
N GLY A 217 -21.55 -19.71 9.33
CA GLY A 217 -22.55 -20.65 8.83
C GLY A 217 -22.15 -21.36 7.54
N ILE A 218 -20.84 -21.58 7.33
CA ILE A 218 -20.27 -22.24 6.15
C ILE A 218 -19.42 -23.46 6.57
N GLU A 219 -19.19 -24.39 5.65
CA GLU A 219 -18.34 -25.55 5.89
C GLU A 219 -16.86 -25.22 5.65
N LEU A 220 -15.98 -25.70 6.54
CA LEU A 220 -14.53 -25.68 6.35
C LEU A 220 -14.13 -26.80 5.39
N SER A 221 -13.44 -26.48 4.30
CA SER A 221 -12.94 -27.47 3.34
C SER A 221 -11.42 -27.68 3.49
N PRO A 222 -10.88 -28.84 3.08
CA PRO A 222 -9.42 -29.06 3.03
C PRO A 222 -8.69 -28.04 2.15
N GLN A 223 -9.36 -27.50 1.14
CA GLN A 223 -8.79 -26.49 0.24
C GLN A 223 -8.61 -25.13 0.93
N ASP A 224 -9.46 -24.78 1.89
CA ASP A 224 -9.28 -23.57 2.71
C ASP A 224 -8.01 -23.68 3.53
N ILE A 225 -7.79 -24.83 4.17
CA ILE A 225 -6.60 -25.12 4.99
C ILE A 225 -5.33 -25.01 4.13
N GLU A 226 -5.28 -25.69 2.98
CA GLU A 226 -4.12 -25.67 2.07
C GLU A 226 -3.80 -24.24 1.57
N ARG A 227 -4.81 -23.48 1.16
CA ARG A 227 -4.65 -22.09 0.70
C ARG A 227 -4.19 -21.15 1.81
N TYR A 228 -4.69 -21.35 3.02
CA TYR A 228 -4.36 -20.50 4.17
C TYR A 228 -2.99 -20.83 4.77
N MET A 229 -2.51 -22.08 4.62
CA MET A 229 -1.14 -22.48 4.96
C MET A 229 -0.06 -21.82 4.11
N GLN A 230 -0.38 -21.23 2.95
CA GLN A 230 0.64 -20.63 2.10
C GLN A 230 1.31 -19.44 2.80
N PRO A 231 2.63 -19.51 3.10
CA PRO A 231 3.29 -18.55 3.94
C PRO A 231 3.38 -17.21 3.24
N ARG A 232 2.98 -16.16 3.95
CA ARG A 232 3.26 -14.78 3.56
C ARG A 232 4.14 -14.16 4.63
N ASN A 233 5.32 -13.71 4.22
CA ASN A 233 6.17 -12.93 5.10
C ASN A 233 5.52 -11.55 5.31
N VAL A 234 5.26 -11.16 6.56
CA VAL A 234 4.47 -9.95 6.87
C VAL A 234 5.31 -8.82 7.49
N GLY A 235 6.45 -9.16 8.12
CA GLY A 235 7.38 -8.19 8.69
C GLY A 235 8.27 -7.53 7.64
N MET A 236 8.78 -6.32 7.92
CA MET A 236 9.79 -5.69 7.06
C MET A 236 11.05 -6.53 6.98
N SER A 237 11.64 -6.65 5.79
CA SER A 237 13.01 -7.15 5.67
C SER A 237 14.03 -6.14 6.22
N VAL A 238 15.26 -6.58 6.46
CA VAL A 238 16.38 -5.68 6.76
C VAL A 238 16.62 -4.70 5.59
N LEU A 239 16.45 -5.17 4.34
CA LEU A 239 16.62 -4.34 3.14
C LEU A 239 15.55 -3.25 3.04
N GLU A 240 14.27 -3.58 3.24
CA GLU A 240 13.18 -2.58 3.32
C GLU A 240 13.42 -1.56 4.43
N THR A 241 13.98 -2.00 5.55
CA THR A 241 14.27 -1.13 6.71
C THR A 241 15.34 -0.09 6.34
N LEU A 242 16.42 -0.53 5.68
CA LEU A 242 17.48 0.35 5.17
C LEU A 242 16.95 1.30 4.08
N VAL A 243 16.17 0.79 3.13
CA VAL A 243 15.51 1.64 2.11
C VAL A 243 14.66 2.71 2.78
N ALA A 244 13.82 2.35 3.75
CA ALA A 244 12.97 3.29 4.48
C ALA A 244 13.76 4.36 5.25
N GLU A 245 14.95 4.04 5.75
CA GLU A 245 15.86 5.00 6.40
C GLU A 245 16.55 5.94 5.40
N LEU A 246 16.78 5.50 4.16
CA LEU A 246 17.41 6.28 3.10
C LEU A 246 16.40 7.08 2.24
N MET A 247 15.11 6.73 2.22
CA MET A 247 14.06 7.45 1.47
C MET A 247 13.96 8.98 1.71
N PRO A 248 14.33 9.54 2.89
CA PRO A 248 14.39 10.99 3.08
C PRO A 248 15.53 11.69 2.33
N ASP A 249 16.58 10.98 1.90
CA ASP A 249 17.63 11.56 1.04
C ASP A 249 17.11 11.71 -0.39
N GLU A 250 17.19 12.91 -0.94
CA GLU A 250 16.63 13.19 -2.26
C GLU A 250 17.30 12.36 -3.37
N ARG A 251 18.62 12.13 -3.30
CA ARG A 251 19.36 11.39 -4.33
C ARG A 251 18.96 9.93 -4.32
N PHE A 252 18.90 9.33 -3.13
CA PHE A 252 18.41 7.98 -2.96
C PHE A 252 16.94 7.85 -3.39
N SER A 253 16.09 8.80 -3.04
CA SER A 253 14.67 8.80 -3.46
C SER A 253 14.51 8.87 -4.99
N ASN A 254 15.37 9.62 -5.68
CA ASN A 254 15.36 9.75 -7.14
C ASN A 254 15.97 8.51 -7.84
N PHE A 255 17.00 7.90 -7.24
CA PHE A 255 17.51 6.59 -7.66
C PHE A 255 16.44 5.51 -7.49
N TYR A 256 15.76 5.47 -6.33
CA TYR A 256 14.69 4.54 -6.03
C TYR A 256 13.50 4.71 -6.99
N SER A 257 13.07 5.94 -7.30
CA SER A 257 12.00 6.16 -8.28
C SER A 257 12.42 5.75 -9.69
N THR A 258 13.69 5.95 -10.07
CA THR A 258 14.23 5.49 -11.37
C THR A 258 14.24 3.95 -11.43
N LEU A 259 14.63 3.29 -10.33
CA LEU A 259 14.61 1.83 -10.21
C LEU A 259 13.19 1.28 -10.28
N GLN A 260 12.24 1.94 -9.59
CA GLN A 260 10.82 1.60 -9.61
C GLN A 260 10.19 1.78 -10.99
N GLN A 261 10.58 2.80 -11.75
CA GLN A 261 10.16 2.99 -13.15
C GLN A 261 10.71 1.90 -14.09
N ARG A 262 11.92 1.40 -13.84
CA ARG A 262 12.58 0.39 -14.68
C ARG A 262 12.11 -1.04 -14.40
N LEU A 263 11.98 -1.43 -13.13
CA LEU A 263 11.58 -2.78 -12.71
C LEU A 263 10.05 -2.92 -12.51
N GLY A 264 9.35 -1.80 -12.32
CA GLY A 264 7.97 -1.79 -11.88
C GLY A 264 7.82 -2.10 -10.38
N SER A 265 6.78 -1.53 -9.77
CA SER A 265 6.56 -1.60 -8.31
C SER A 265 6.46 -3.03 -7.76
N LYS A 266 5.95 -3.99 -8.54
CA LYS A 266 5.79 -5.38 -8.09
C LYS A 266 7.14 -6.09 -7.94
N GLN A 267 7.98 -6.08 -8.98
CA GLN A 267 9.29 -6.75 -8.93
C GLN A 267 10.21 -6.09 -7.90
N LEU A 268 10.17 -4.75 -7.79
CA LEU A 268 10.91 -4.04 -6.75
C LEU A 268 10.44 -4.45 -5.34
N SER A 269 9.12 -4.55 -5.11
CA SER A 269 8.59 -5.03 -3.82
C SER A 269 9.00 -6.48 -3.51
N GLU A 270 9.05 -7.35 -4.52
CA GLU A 270 9.49 -8.75 -4.36
C GLU A 270 10.99 -8.83 -4.01
N ILE A 271 11.84 -8.01 -4.64
CA ILE A 271 13.27 -7.89 -4.30
C ILE A 271 13.47 -7.35 -2.89
N LEU A 272 12.74 -6.29 -2.52
CA LEU A 272 12.84 -5.68 -1.20
C LEU A 272 12.38 -6.63 -0.09
N ASP A 273 11.37 -7.47 -0.34
CA ASP A 273 10.91 -8.48 0.62
C ASP A 273 11.93 -9.62 0.85
N THR A 274 13.03 -9.71 0.08
CA THR A 274 14.03 -10.77 0.28
C THR A 274 14.87 -10.59 1.55
N GLY A 275 15.39 -11.71 2.07
CA GLY A 275 16.34 -11.75 3.18
C GLY A 275 15.72 -11.82 4.57
N ASP A 276 16.56 -11.58 5.58
CA ASP A 276 16.18 -11.64 6.99
C ASP A 276 15.16 -10.56 7.37
N ARG A 277 14.35 -10.87 8.38
CA ARG A 277 13.31 -9.96 8.90
C ARG A 277 13.88 -9.08 10.00
N SER A 278 13.52 -7.80 9.92
CA SER A 278 13.85 -6.81 10.95
C SER A 278 13.06 -7.13 12.23
N ILE A 279 13.77 -7.52 13.28
CA ILE A 279 13.18 -7.75 14.61
C ILE A 279 13.25 -6.44 15.39
N VAL A 280 12.09 -5.94 15.78
CA VAL A 280 11.95 -4.71 16.57
C VAL A 280 11.29 -5.07 17.90
N SER A 281 11.95 -4.74 19.02
CA SER A 281 11.49 -5.06 20.37
C SER A 281 11.39 -3.82 21.25
N LEU A 282 10.39 -3.80 22.14
CA LEU A 282 10.25 -2.78 23.18
C LEU A 282 11.28 -3.02 24.29
N GLY A 283 11.76 -1.94 24.93
CA GLY A 283 12.59 -2.02 26.13
C GLY A 283 11.79 -2.45 27.35
N SER A 284 12.48 -2.68 28.47
CA SER A 284 11.85 -3.12 29.73
C SER A 284 10.85 -2.10 30.29
N GLU A 285 11.13 -0.80 30.11
CA GLU A 285 10.25 0.30 30.53
C GLU A 285 8.98 0.36 29.69
N GLU A 286 9.09 0.35 28.35
CA GLU A 286 7.94 0.38 27.45
C GLU A 286 7.10 -0.90 27.54
N LEU A 287 7.74 -2.06 27.80
CA LEU A 287 7.01 -3.31 28.09
C LEU A 287 6.22 -3.23 29.40
N ALA A 288 6.72 -2.53 30.43
CA ALA A 288 6.00 -2.35 31.69
C ALA A 288 4.77 -1.44 31.50
N ASP A 289 4.94 -0.31 30.83
CA ASP A 289 3.83 0.59 30.44
C ASP A 289 2.80 -0.13 29.56
N LEU A 290 3.23 -0.87 28.54
CA LEU A 290 2.35 -1.67 27.68
C LEU A 290 1.53 -2.68 28.50
N ARG A 291 2.18 -3.43 29.40
CA ARG A 291 1.50 -4.40 30.28
C ARG A 291 0.42 -3.70 31.11
N GLN A 292 0.76 -2.61 31.80
CA GLN A 292 -0.15 -1.84 32.64
C GLN A 292 -1.42 -1.39 31.87
N ARG A 293 -1.29 -1.05 30.59
CA ARG A 293 -2.42 -0.64 29.73
C ARG A 293 -3.36 -1.78 29.33
N VAL A 294 -2.87 -3.01 29.16
CA VAL A 294 -3.63 -4.09 28.48
C VAL A 294 -4.06 -5.22 29.42
N GLU A 295 -3.21 -5.63 30.36
CA GLU A 295 -3.64 -5.65 31.77
C GLU A 295 -4.98 -6.31 32.11
N ALA A 296 -5.84 -5.50 32.73
CA ALA A 296 -7.18 -5.87 33.14
C ALA A 296 -8.11 -6.15 31.95
N GLY A 297 -7.92 -5.46 30.82
CA GLY A 297 -8.72 -5.64 29.61
C GLY A 297 -8.54 -7.03 28.99
N ASN A 298 -7.30 -7.52 28.90
CA ASN A 298 -7.01 -8.88 28.49
C ASN A 298 -7.63 -9.91 29.44
N ARG A 299 -7.65 -9.65 30.77
CA ARG A 299 -8.30 -10.56 31.73
C ARG A 299 -9.81 -10.63 31.48
N LEU A 300 -10.46 -9.47 31.32
CA LEU A 300 -11.89 -9.41 31.00
C LEU A 300 -12.20 -10.08 29.66
N LEU A 301 -11.37 -9.84 28.63
CA LEU A 301 -11.53 -10.46 27.31
C LEU A 301 -11.37 -11.99 27.37
N SER A 302 -10.36 -12.48 28.07
CA SER A 302 -10.12 -13.91 28.30
C SER A 302 -11.30 -14.59 28.99
N GLN A 303 -11.82 -14.00 30.08
CA GLN A 303 -12.94 -14.53 30.84
C GLN A 303 -14.29 -14.45 30.10
N HIS A 304 -14.55 -13.35 29.40
CA HIS A 304 -15.84 -13.08 28.75
C HIS A 304 -15.98 -13.75 27.38
N TYR A 305 -14.86 -14.08 26.73
CA TYR A 305 -14.80 -14.78 25.45
C TYR A 305 -14.29 -16.22 25.51
N ASP A 306 -13.98 -16.74 26.71
CA ASP A 306 -13.43 -18.09 26.94
C ASP A 306 -12.17 -18.35 26.10
N LEU A 307 -11.23 -17.39 26.17
CA LEU A 307 -9.99 -17.40 25.39
C LEU A 307 -8.78 -17.64 26.30
N ASP A 308 -7.94 -18.63 25.97
CA ASP A 308 -6.66 -18.88 26.65
C ASP A 308 -5.56 -17.88 26.23
N LEU A 309 -5.82 -16.60 26.49
CA LEU A 309 -4.87 -15.52 26.21
C LEU A 309 -3.56 -15.66 27.00
N GLN A 310 -3.58 -16.40 28.12
CA GLN A 310 -2.37 -16.68 28.90
C GLN A 310 -1.40 -17.58 28.13
N ARG A 311 -1.90 -18.68 27.55
CA ARG A 311 -1.11 -19.58 26.69
C ARG A 311 -0.59 -18.89 25.45
N TYR A 312 -1.38 -17.98 24.86
CA TYR A 312 -0.96 -17.11 23.76
C TYR A 312 -0.05 -15.93 24.20
N GLY A 313 0.38 -15.90 25.47
CA GLY A 313 1.40 -14.99 26.00
C GLY A 313 0.95 -13.54 26.21
N TYR A 314 -0.35 -13.26 26.19
CA TYR A 314 -0.88 -11.92 26.43
C TYR A 314 -0.63 -11.49 27.88
N PRO A 315 -0.36 -10.20 28.16
CA PRO A 315 -0.29 -9.71 29.53
C PRO A 315 -1.62 -9.89 30.27
N LEU A 316 -1.56 -10.43 31.48
CA LEU A 316 -2.69 -10.63 32.39
C LEU A 316 -2.26 -10.30 33.82
N SER A 317 -3.06 -9.53 34.56
CA SER A 317 -2.81 -9.28 35.98
C SER A 317 -3.30 -10.43 36.87
N LYS A 318 -2.54 -10.72 37.93
CA LYS A 318 -2.91 -11.69 38.97
C LYS A 318 -4.25 -11.34 39.63
N GLU A 319 -4.93 -12.34 40.18
CA GLU A 319 -6.09 -12.12 41.04
C GLU A 319 -5.68 -11.56 42.41
N LEU A 320 -6.49 -10.65 42.96
CA LEU A 320 -6.36 -10.16 44.33
C LEU A 320 -7.01 -11.16 45.30
N THR A 321 -6.37 -11.43 46.43
CA THR A 321 -6.82 -12.50 47.32
C THR A 321 -7.92 -12.04 48.29
N PRO A 322 -8.79 -12.94 48.78
CA PRO A 322 -9.85 -12.57 49.73
C PRO A 322 -9.36 -12.03 51.09
N GLU A 323 -8.10 -12.30 51.48
CA GLU A 323 -7.55 -11.89 52.78
C GLU A 323 -7.22 -10.39 52.83
N GLU A 324 -6.81 -9.81 51.70
CA GLU A 324 -6.47 -8.38 51.58
C GLU A 324 -7.68 -7.46 51.83
N ARG A 325 -8.91 -8.01 51.83
CA ARG A 325 -10.15 -7.31 52.18
C ARG A 325 -10.47 -7.27 53.69
N LYS A 326 -9.70 -7.93 54.57
CA LYS A 326 -10.10 -8.19 55.97
C LYS A 326 -9.32 -7.48 57.09
N LEU A 327 -8.22 -6.77 56.81
CA LEU A 327 -7.44 -6.13 57.89
C LEU A 327 -7.98 -4.74 58.29
N ALA A 328 -8.81 -4.72 59.34
CA ALA A 328 -9.01 -3.55 60.22
C ALA A 328 -9.14 -4.04 61.68
N PRO A 329 -8.39 -3.48 62.66
CA PRO A 329 -8.20 -4.16 63.95
C PRO A 329 -9.18 -3.72 65.04
N SER A 330 -9.53 -4.66 65.94
CA SER A 330 -10.09 -4.35 67.26
C SER A 330 -9.32 -5.12 68.35
N ALA A 331 -9.14 -4.51 69.51
CA ALA A 331 -8.36 -5.07 70.62
C ALA A 331 -9.01 -4.77 71.97
N GLY A 332 -8.81 -5.66 72.95
CA GLY A 332 -9.15 -5.44 74.34
C GLY A 332 -8.33 -6.36 75.24
N ARG A 333 -8.13 -6.00 76.53
CA ARG A 333 -7.64 -6.84 77.67
C ARG A 333 -7.65 -6.02 79.01
N PRO A 334 -7.37 -6.59 80.21
CA PRO A 334 -8.22 -6.32 81.38
C PRO A 334 -7.53 -5.94 82.73
N ILE A 335 -8.37 -5.58 83.72
CA ILE A 335 -8.35 -5.83 85.19
C ILE A 335 -7.03 -5.73 86.02
N SER A 336 -7.06 -4.92 87.10
CA SER A 336 -6.41 -5.07 88.46
C SER A 336 -6.14 -3.67 89.09
N SER A 337 -6.29 -3.34 90.39
CA SER A 337 -6.73 -4.04 91.63
C SER A 337 -7.52 -3.06 92.58
N THR A 338 -7.62 -3.32 93.90
CA THR A 338 -8.41 -2.57 94.90
C THR A 338 -7.63 -2.00 96.09
N PRO A 339 -8.10 -0.87 96.68
CA PRO A 339 -8.27 -0.73 98.13
C PRO A 339 -9.75 -0.45 98.52
N THR A 340 -10.04 0.00 99.76
CA THR A 340 -11.27 -0.38 100.50
C THR A 340 -12.17 0.76 101.02
N THR A 341 -13.13 1.22 100.21
CA THR A 341 -14.56 1.52 100.53
C THR A 341 -15.26 1.88 99.21
N PRO A 342 -16.58 1.72 99.01
CA PRO A 342 -17.19 1.90 97.68
C PRO A 342 -16.98 3.28 97.05
N LEU A 343 -16.91 4.33 97.87
CA LEU A 343 -16.80 5.72 97.42
C LEU A 343 -15.33 6.14 97.20
N GLU A 344 -14.40 5.62 98.01
CA GLU A 344 -12.96 5.79 97.79
C GLU A 344 -12.45 4.92 96.64
N GLN A 345 -13.02 3.73 96.42
CA GLN A 345 -12.77 2.89 95.26
C GLN A 345 -13.08 3.63 93.97
N LEU A 346 -14.28 4.22 93.85
CA LEU A 346 -14.66 4.98 92.66
C LEU A 346 -13.70 6.16 92.42
N ARG A 347 -13.31 6.87 93.49
CA ARG A 347 -12.39 8.01 93.40
C ARG A 347 -10.97 7.60 93.02
N ALA A 348 -10.41 6.55 93.63
CA ALA A 348 -9.11 5.99 93.31
C ALA A 348 -9.06 5.41 91.87
N VAL A 349 -10.16 4.81 91.39
CA VAL A 349 -10.28 4.37 90.00
C VAL A 349 -10.33 5.58 89.05
N ILE A 350 -11.11 6.62 89.35
CA ILE A 350 -11.17 7.84 88.51
C ILE A 350 -9.80 8.55 88.47
N ASP A 351 -9.12 8.69 89.60
CA ASP A 351 -7.84 9.39 89.65
C ASP A 351 -6.70 8.55 89.03
N SER A 352 -6.71 7.22 89.17
CA SER A 352 -5.75 6.34 88.47
C SER A 352 -6.01 6.30 86.95
N GLU A 353 -7.26 6.26 86.49
CA GLU A 353 -7.66 6.42 85.08
C GLU A 353 -7.22 7.78 84.50
N ARG A 354 -7.38 8.87 85.27
CA ARG A 354 -6.91 10.21 84.86
C ARG A 354 -5.40 10.26 84.72
N VAL A 355 -4.65 9.70 85.67
CA VAL A 355 -3.19 9.62 85.59
C VAL A 355 -2.73 8.73 84.43
N ALA A 356 -3.41 7.60 84.19
CA ALA A 356 -3.13 6.72 83.05
C ALA A 356 -3.38 7.42 81.71
N LYS A 357 -4.51 8.12 81.55
CA LYS A 357 -4.82 8.91 80.34
C LYS A 357 -3.87 10.09 80.15
N ALA A 358 -3.49 10.78 81.22
CA ALA A 358 -2.49 11.85 81.14
C ALA A 358 -1.12 11.34 80.67
N ARG A 359 -0.67 10.18 81.18
CA ARG A 359 0.56 9.51 80.72
C ARG A 359 0.46 9.05 79.26
N LEU A 360 -0.68 8.49 78.86
CA LEU A 360 -0.93 8.08 77.47
C LEU A 360 -0.85 9.29 76.52
N VAL A 361 -1.54 10.39 76.84
CA VAL A 361 -1.48 11.63 76.06
C VAL A 361 -0.06 12.18 76.00
N GLN A 362 0.68 12.21 77.12
CA GLN A 362 2.07 12.66 77.14
C GLN A 362 2.99 11.80 76.25
N ASN A 363 2.82 10.47 76.28
CA ASN A 363 3.60 9.55 75.46
C ASN A 363 3.25 9.67 73.97
N LEU A 364 1.97 9.79 73.64
CA LEU A 364 1.51 10.05 72.27
C LEU A 364 2.04 11.38 71.75
N THR A 365 1.98 12.47 72.53
CA THR A 365 2.55 13.76 72.12
C THR A 365 4.06 13.64 71.86
N LYS A 366 4.81 12.96 72.73
CA LYS A 366 6.26 12.71 72.52
C LYS A 366 6.53 11.93 71.23
N ALA A 367 5.80 10.84 70.99
CA ALA A 367 5.93 10.03 69.77
C ALA A 367 5.64 10.87 68.52
N MET A 368 4.49 11.56 68.48
CA MET A 368 4.11 12.45 67.37
C MET A 368 5.14 13.56 67.12
N THR A 369 5.77 14.13 68.16
CA THR A 369 6.85 15.12 67.98
C THR A 369 8.13 14.53 67.41
N ALA A 370 8.48 13.30 67.81
CA ALA A 370 9.66 12.60 67.30
C ALA A 370 9.47 12.17 65.83
N GLU A 371 8.31 11.60 65.50
CA GLU A 371 7.94 11.23 64.13
C GLU A 371 7.89 12.45 63.21
N ARG A 372 7.28 13.57 63.66
CA ARG A 372 7.29 14.83 62.89
C ARG A 372 8.70 15.35 62.65
N SER A 373 9.60 15.25 63.63
CA SER A 373 11.01 15.66 63.47
C SER A 373 11.74 14.78 62.45
N ALA A 374 11.57 13.46 62.52
CA ALA A 374 12.16 12.51 61.57
C ALA A 374 11.61 12.73 60.14
N PHE A 375 10.31 12.98 60.00
CA PHE A 375 9.69 13.26 58.70
C PHE A 375 10.20 14.57 58.08
N LEU A 376 10.38 15.62 58.87
CA LEU A 376 10.99 16.87 58.40
C LEU A 376 12.44 16.69 57.96
N GLY A 377 13.25 15.94 58.71
CA GLY A 377 14.61 15.58 58.29
C GLY A 377 14.63 14.82 56.96
N ARG A 378 13.71 13.86 56.78
CA ARG A 378 13.59 13.10 55.53
C ARG A 378 13.12 13.94 54.34
N ILE A 379 12.29 14.96 54.56
CA ILE A 379 11.94 15.95 53.52
C ILE A 379 13.19 16.71 53.10
N GLN A 380 13.97 17.23 54.06
CA GLN A 380 15.18 18.00 53.76
C GLN A 380 16.20 17.17 52.96
N GLU A 381 16.47 15.92 53.35
CA GLU A 381 17.35 15.00 52.60
C GLU A 381 16.89 14.81 51.14
N LEU A 382 15.58 14.70 50.91
CA LEU A 382 15.01 14.53 49.57
C LEU A 382 15.05 15.83 48.76
N GLU A 383 14.90 16.99 49.38
CA GLU A 383 15.05 18.30 48.73
C GLU A 383 16.51 18.55 48.31
N GLU A 384 17.47 18.27 49.18
CA GLU A 384 18.91 18.36 48.89
C GLU A 384 19.31 17.39 47.76
N SER A 385 18.83 16.14 47.78
CA SER A 385 19.07 15.16 46.70
C SER A 385 18.48 15.63 45.36
N ARG A 386 17.23 16.12 45.36
CA ARG A 386 16.54 16.63 44.17
C ARG A 386 17.29 17.80 43.54
N ASP A 387 17.82 18.71 44.35
CA ASP A 387 18.49 19.90 43.85
C ASP A 387 19.92 19.60 43.39
N GLY A 388 20.61 18.63 44.01
CA GLY A 388 21.85 18.06 43.48
C GLY A 388 21.66 17.39 42.12
N GLU A 389 20.63 16.54 41.96
CA GLU A 389 20.29 15.93 40.67
C GLU A 389 19.95 16.97 39.60
N ARG A 390 19.14 17.98 39.94
CA ARG A 390 18.80 19.09 39.02
C ARG A 390 20.03 19.86 38.55
N ALA A 391 20.98 20.14 39.45
CA ALA A 391 22.24 20.79 39.09
C ALA A 391 23.07 19.92 38.14
N ALA A 392 23.18 18.61 38.39
CA ALA A 392 23.89 17.68 37.51
C ALA A 392 23.24 17.59 36.11
N TYR A 393 21.90 17.52 36.04
CA TYR A 393 21.18 17.55 34.77
C TYR A 393 21.37 18.87 34.02
N ALA A 394 21.36 20.02 34.70
CA ALA A 394 21.60 21.31 34.07
C ALA A 394 22.99 21.38 33.40
N VAL A 395 24.04 20.93 34.10
CA VAL A 395 25.41 20.85 33.54
C VAL A 395 25.43 19.93 32.30
N ARG A 396 24.80 18.75 32.39
CA ARG A 396 24.78 17.80 31.27
C ARG A 396 23.99 18.31 30.05
N ILE A 397 22.92 19.09 30.27
CA ILE A 397 22.17 19.75 29.19
C ILE A 397 23.09 20.75 28.47
N THR A 398 23.76 21.63 29.20
CA THR A 398 24.70 22.61 28.59
C THR A 398 25.86 21.95 27.85
N GLU A 399 26.39 20.82 28.35
CA GLU A 399 27.41 20.03 27.65
C GLU A 399 26.87 19.48 26.31
N LEU A 400 25.67 18.90 26.31
CA LEU A 400 25.03 18.36 25.11
C LEU A 400 24.66 19.47 24.10
N GLU A 401 24.21 20.64 24.57
CA GLU A 401 23.95 21.81 23.72
C GLU A 401 25.22 22.27 22.99
N ASN A 402 26.36 22.34 23.70
CA ASN A 402 27.65 22.70 23.11
C ASN A 402 28.13 21.67 22.07
N VAL A 403 28.01 20.37 22.35
CA VAL A 403 28.33 19.31 21.37
C VAL A 403 27.45 19.43 20.13
N LEU A 404 26.14 19.64 20.32
CA LEU A 404 25.17 19.74 19.22
C LEU A 404 25.38 21.00 18.37
N ILE A 405 25.83 22.11 18.95
CA ILE A 405 26.28 23.31 18.22
C ILE A 405 27.53 23.00 17.38
N ALA A 406 28.52 22.32 17.95
CA ALA A 406 29.76 21.97 17.25
C ALA A 406 29.52 20.98 16.08
N GLU A 407 28.68 19.95 16.29
CA GLU A 407 28.30 19.00 15.25
C GLU A 407 27.52 19.68 14.11
N ARG A 408 26.59 20.60 14.42
CA ARG A 408 25.89 21.39 13.40
C ARG A 408 26.85 22.26 12.57
N ALA A 409 27.84 22.88 13.21
CA ALA A 409 28.85 23.66 12.49
C ALA A 409 29.70 22.78 11.56
N ALA A 410 30.16 21.62 12.05
CA ALA A 410 30.94 20.66 11.26
C ALA A 410 30.12 20.07 10.09
N PHE A 411 28.83 19.81 10.30
CA PHE A 411 27.92 19.36 9.24
C PHE A 411 27.71 20.44 8.17
N GLY A 412 27.55 21.72 8.57
CA GLY A 412 27.45 22.85 7.65
C GLY A 412 28.69 22.99 6.74
N ILE A 413 29.89 22.83 7.30
CA ILE A 413 31.14 22.84 6.51
C ILE A 413 31.14 21.71 5.47
N ARG A 414 30.83 20.47 5.87
CA ARG A 414 30.78 19.32 4.95
C ARG A 414 29.72 19.47 3.86
N MET A 415 28.57 20.08 4.17
CA MET A 415 27.53 20.36 3.17
C MET A 415 28.01 21.36 2.11
N ASN A 416 28.69 22.43 2.53
CA ASN A 416 29.25 23.43 1.62
C ASN A 416 30.36 22.84 0.72
N GLU A 417 31.22 21.98 1.29
CA GLU A 417 32.24 21.24 0.52
C GLU A 417 31.58 20.33 -0.54
N LEU A 418 30.55 19.58 -0.14
CA LEU A 418 29.81 18.68 -1.04
C LEU A 418 29.09 19.44 -2.17
N GLU A 419 28.48 20.59 -1.86
CA GLU A 419 27.83 21.46 -2.84
C GLU A 419 28.82 22.04 -3.85
N SER A 420 30.00 22.46 -3.38
CA SER A 420 31.10 22.93 -4.23
C SER A 420 31.57 21.86 -5.22
N VAL A 421 31.83 20.63 -4.74
CA VAL A 421 32.24 19.50 -5.59
C VAL A 421 31.18 19.17 -6.65
N LEU A 422 29.90 19.11 -6.28
CA LEU A 422 28.81 18.83 -7.21
C LEU A 422 28.63 19.92 -8.26
N SER A 423 28.84 21.20 -7.88
CA SER A 423 28.80 22.32 -8.82
C SER A 423 29.90 22.19 -9.87
N ALA A 424 31.12 21.85 -9.44
CA ALA A 424 32.24 21.61 -10.34
C ALA A 424 32.00 20.40 -11.27
N GLU A 425 31.52 19.27 -10.75
CA GLU A 425 31.17 18.09 -11.57
C GLU A 425 30.09 18.41 -12.60
N ARG A 426 29.03 19.12 -12.21
CA ARG A 426 27.96 19.56 -13.12
C ARG A 426 28.48 20.45 -14.25
N ALA A 427 29.40 21.37 -13.95
CA ALA A 427 30.02 22.21 -14.97
C ALA A 427 30.84 21.38 -15.98
N VAL A 428 31.61 20.39 -15.51
CA VAL A 428 32.36 19.47 -16.39
C VAL A 428 31.42 18.64 -17.27
N PHE A 429 30.32 18.11 -16.72
CA PHE A 429 29.34 17.37 -17.51
C PHE A 429 28.63 18.25 -18.55
N ALA A 430 28.28 19.50 -18.21
CA ALA A 430 27.66 20.43 -19.15
C ALA A 430 28.58 20.72 -20.35
N THR A 431 29.87 20.99 -20.12
CA THR A 431 30.86 21.15 -21.19
C THR A 431 30.93 19.90 -22.07
N ARG A 432 30.97 18.70 -21.46
CA ARG A 432 31.06 17.44 -22.22
C ARG A 432 29.81 17.12 -23.04
N ILE A 433 28.63 17.56 -22.60
CA ILE A 433 27.39 17.45 -23.38
C ILE A 433 27.46 18.37 -24.60
N GLY A 434 27.87 19.64 -24.42
CA GLY A 434 28.04 20.58 -25.53
C GLY A 434 29.02 20.08 -26.60
N GLU A 435 30.18 19.55 -26.19
CA GLU A 435 31.15 18.92 -27.10
C GLU A 435 30.53 17.78 -27.94
N LEU A 436 29.66 16.97 -27.34
CA LEU A 436 28.99 15.87 -28.05
C LEU A 436 27.88 16.36 -28.98
N GLU A 437 27.13 17.39 -28.59
CA GLU A 437 26.11 18.01 -29.43
C GLU A 437 26.72 18.68 -30.67
N ASP A 438 27.86 19.37 -30.52
CA ASP A 438 28.62 19.96 -31.63
C ASP A 438 29.11 18.88 -32.60
N VAL A 439 29.75 17.81 -32.08
CA VAL A 439 30.22 16.68 -32.92
C VAL A 439 29.06 16.05 -33.69
N LEU A 440 27.94 15.72 -33.03
CA LEU A 440 26.76 15.15 -33.69
C LEU A 440 26.15 16.12 -34.72
N GLY A 441 26.20 17.43 -34.50
CA GLY A 441 25.82 18.46 -35.47
C GLY A 441 26.70 18.43 -36.72
N THR A 442 28.03 18.34 -36.55
CA THR A 442 28.97 18.23 -37.69
C THR A 442 28.79 16.93 -38.47
N GLU A 443 28.62 15.79 -37.80
CA GLU A 443 28.36 14.51 -38.48
C GLU A 443 27.04 14.54 -39.26
N ARG A 444 25.95 15.04 -38.65
CA ARG A 444 24.64 15.14 -39.29
C ARG A 444 24.67 16.01 -40.55
N THR A 445 25.38 17.14 -40.53
CA THR A 445 25.53 18.00 -41.71
C THR A 445 26.37 17.34 -42.80
N ALA A 446 27.46 16.64 -42.45
CA ALA A 446 28.27 15.87 -43.39
C ALA A 446 27.49 14.71 -44.05
N PHE A 447 26.69 13.95 -43.27
CA PHE A 447 25.79 12.93 -43.83
C PHE A 447 24.73 13.52 -44.76
N GLY A 448 24.12 14.65 -44.40
CA GLY A 448 23.17 15.35 -45.27
C GLY A 448 23.78 15.78 -46.61
N ALA A 449 25.01 16.33 -46.58
CA ALA A 449 25.72 16.68 -47.81
C ALA A 449 25.98 15.46 -48.71
N ARG A 450 26.38 14.32 -48.12
CA ARG A 450 26.65 13.07 -48.84
C ARG A 450 25.39 12.42 -49.42
N ILE A 451 24.24 12.57 -48.76
CA ILE A 451 22.94 12.15 -49.30
C ILE A 451 22.60 12.98 -50.54
N ASN A 452 22.69 14.31 -50.46
CA ASN A 452 22.43 15.20 -51.60
C ASN A 452 23.37 14.92 -52.78
N GLU A 453 24.65 14.61 -52.52
CA GLU A 453 25.61 14.21 -53.56
C GLU A 453 25.17 12.93 -54.27
N LEU A 454 24.78 11.89 -53.52
CA LEU A 454 24.29 10.62 -54.09
C LEU A 454 22.98 10.79 -54.87
N GLU A 455 22.05 11.62 -54.40
CA GLU A 455 20.81 11.93 -55.12
C GLU A 455 21.07 12.64 -56.45
N ASN A 456 22.02 13.59 -56.47
CA ASN A 456 22.44 14.28 -57.69
C ASN A 456 23.09 13.31 -58.70
N VAL A 457 23.97 12.41 -58.24
CA VAL A 457 24.59 11.38 -59.10
C VAL A 457 23.53 10.44 -59.68
N LEU A 458 22.62 9.92 -58.86
CA LEU A 458 21.53 9.04 -59.30
C LEU A 458 20.58 9.73 -60.31
N SER A 459 20.33 11.02 -60.14
CA SER A 459 19.53 11.83 -61.07
C SER A 459 20.24 11.99 -62.43
N ALA A 460 21.54 12.29 -62.41
CA ALA A 460 22.36 12.41 -63.61
C ALA A 460 22.47 11.07 -64.37
N GLU A 461 22.71 9.95 -63.66
CA GLU A 461 22.74 8.61 -64.25
C GLU A 461 21.40 8.24 -64.90
N ARG A 462 20.28 8.46 -64.21
CA ARG A 462 18.94 8.21 -64.78
C ARG A 462 18.70 9.00 -66.06
N THR A 463 19.12 10.27 -66.08
CA THR A 463 19.01 11.14 -67.26
C THR A 463 19.86 10.62 -68.43
N ALA A 464 21.09 10.19 -68.15
CA ALA A 464 21.99 9.61 -69.16
C ALA A 464 21.49 8.27 -69.69
N PHE A 465 20.91 7.41 -68.84
CA PHE A 465 20.26 6.17 -69.27
C PHE A 465 19.04 6.43 -70.15
N GLY A 466 18.21 7.42 -69.80
CA GLY A 466 17.07 7.83 -70.62
C GLY A 466 17.49 8.25 -72.03
N ALA A 467 18.44 9.19 -72.14
CA ALA A 467 18.96 9.64 -73.44
C ALA A 467 19.55 8.50 -74.29
N ARG A 468 20.17 7.49 -73.66
CA ARG A 468 20.71 6.32 -74.37
C ARG A 468 19.63 5.33 -74.81
N ILE A 469 18.50 5.26 -74.10
CA ILE A 469 17.32 4.51 -74.55
C ILE A 469 16.71 5.22 -75.76
N ASP A 470 16.52 6.54 -75.71
CA ASP A 470 15.99 7.34 -76.82
C ASP A 470 16.84 7.21 -78.09
N GLU A 471 18.18 7.22 -77.95
CA GLU A 471 19.13 6.98 -79.04
C GLU A 471 18.94 5.58 -79.66
N LEU A 472 18.85 4.53 -78.84
CA LEU A 472 18.64 3.16 -79.30
C LEU A 472 17.28 2.98 -79.99
N GLU A 473 16.21 3.59 -79.48
CA GLU A 473 14.89 3.57 -80.12
C GLU A 473 14.90 4.29 -81.48
N SER A 474 15.59 5.42 -81.58
CA SER A 474 15.79 6.15 -82.84
C SER A 474 16.53 5.30 -83.89
N VAL A 475 17.65 4.66 -83.50
CA VAL A 475 18.41 3.75 -84.38
C VAL A 475 17.54 2.57 -84.83
N LEU A 476 16.84 1.89 -83.91
CA LEU A 476 15.94 0.78 -84.24
C LEU A 476 14.79 1.19 -85.17
N SER A 477 14.27 2.41 -85.02
CA SER A 477 13.25 2.97 -85.91
C SER A 477 13.80 3.21 -87.32
N ALA A 478 15.00 3.78 -87.43
CA ALA A 478 15.69 4.01 -88.71
C ALA A 478 16.03 2.69 -89.43
N GLU A 479 16.53 1.68 -88.70
CA GLU A 479 16.79 0.35 -89.25
C GLU A 479 15.50 -0.31 -89.77
N ARG A 480 14.41 -0.28 -88.99
CA ARG A 480 13.10 -0.81 -89.42
C ARG A 480 12.59 -0.11 -90.69
N ALA A 481 12.74 1.21 -90.79
CA ALA A 481 12.37 1.95 -91.99
C ALA A 481 13.22 1.55 -93.21
N ALA A 482 14.54 1.38 -93.04
CA ALA A 482 15.45 0.94 -94.10
C ALA A 482 15.14 -0.50 -94.56
N PHE A 483 14.85 -1.42 -93.64
CA PHE A 483 14.39 -2.78 -93.98
C PHE A 483 13.05 -2.74 -94.74
N GLY A 484 12.08 -1.94 -94.30
CA GLY A 484 10.81 -1.76 -95.01
C GLY A 484 10.98 -1.23 -96.44
N ALA A 485 11.85 -0.22 -96.62
CA ALA A 485 12.17 0.31 -97.95
C ALA A 485 12.79 -0.76 -98.86
N ARG A 486 13.69 -1.59 -98.35
CA ARG A 486 14.34 -2.67 -99.10
C ARG A 486 13.38 -3.83 -99.43
N ILE A 487 12.41 -4.12 -98.56
CA ILE A 487 11.31 -5.05 -98.88
C ILE A 487 10.49 -4.50 -100.04
N ASN A 488 10.05 -3.24 -99.98
CA ASN A 488 9.29 -2.60 -101.06
C ASN A 488 10.06 -2.57 -102.40
N GLU A 489 11.38 -2.32 -102.36
CA GLU A 489 12.25 -2.39 -103.55
C GLU A 489 12.25 -3.80 -104.16
N LEU A 490 12.45 -4.84 -103.34
CA LEU A 490 12.41 -6.23 -103.79
C LEU A 490 11.04 -6.63 -104.34
N GLU A 491 9.94 -6.21 -103.70
CA GLU A 491 8.58 -6.45 -104.20
C GLU A 491 8.33 -5.78 -105.55
N ASN A 492 8.82 -4.55 -105.75
CA ASN A 492 8.72 -3.84 -107.03
C ASN A 492 9.54 -4.54 -108.14
N ILE A 493 10.77 -4.97 -107.85
CA ILE A 493 11.60 -5.75 -108.79
C ILE A 493 10.88 -7.04 -109.18
N LEU A 494 10.39 -7.80 -108.19
CA LEU A 494 9.73 -9.08 -108.40
C LEU A 494 8.39 -8.92 -109.17
N SER A 495 7.68 -7.81 -108.95
CA SER A 495 6.50 -7.42 -109.73
C SER A 495 6.86 -7.09 -111.20
N ALA A 496 7.92 -6.33 -111.43
CA ALA A 496 8.41 -5.99 -112.77
C ALA A 496 8.90 -7.24 -113.54
N GLU A 497 9.63 -8.14 -112.87
CA GLU A 497 10.02 -9.43 -113.45
C GLU A 497 8.80 -10.29 -113.82
N ARG A 498 7.81 -10.41 -112.92
CA ARG A 498 6.54 -11.11 -113.21
C ARG A 498 5.83 -10.52 -114.43
N ALA A 499 5.78 -9.18 -114.56
CA ALA A 499 5.20 -8.52 -115.71
C ALA A 499 5.97 -8.83 -117.01
N ALA A 500 7.31 -8.79 -116.98
CA ALA A 500 8.16 -9.12 -118.11
C ALA A 500 8.11 -10.61 -118.51
N PHE A 501 7.94 -11.52 -117.55
CA PHE A 501 7.60 -12.93 -117.84
C PHE A 501 6.22 -13.05 -118.48
N GLY A 502 5.22 -12.31 -117.98
CA GLY A 502 3.88 -12.27 -118.55
C GLY A 502 3.84 -11.79 -120.01
N THR A 503 4.54 -10.71 -120.35
CA THR A 503 4.65 -10.26 -121.75
C THR A 503 5.36 -11.30 -122.62
N ARG A 504 6.45 -11.89 -122.14
CA ARG A 504 7.20 -12.92 -122.88
C ARG A 504 6.40 -14.20 -123.13
N ILE A 505 5.52 -14.59 -122.21
CA ILE A 505 4.54 -15.67 -122.40
C ILE A 505 3.51 -15.27 -123.47
N ASN A 506 2.97 -14.05 -123.40
CA ASN A 506 1.99 -13.55 -124.36
C ASN A 506 2.58 -13.41 -125.79
N ASP A 507 3.83 -12.99 -125.92
CA ASP A 507 4.56 -12.92 -127.19
C ASP A 507 4.79 -14.31 -127.80
N LEU A 508 5.11 -15.31 -126.97
CA LEU A 508 5.18 -16.72 -127.39
C LEU A 508 3.79 -17.25 -127.81
N GLU A 509 2.73 -16.87 -127.11
CA GLU A 509 1.36 -17.23 -127.46
C GLU A 509 0.94 -16.58 -128.80
N ILE A 510 1.28 -15.32 -129.04
CA ILE A 510 1.05 -14.61 -130.32
C ILE A 510 1.84 -15.26 -131.46
N ALA A 511 3.12 -15.60 -131.23
CA ALA A 511 3.95 -16.30 -132.21
C ALA A 511 3.42 -17.70 -132.57
N SER A 512 2.58 -18.31 -131.73
CA SER A 512 1.92 -19.59 -132.00
C SER A 512 0.62 -19.48 -132.82
N ARG A 513 0.10 -18.27 -133.11
CA ARG A 513 -1.18 -18.07 -133.83
C ARG A 513 -1.03 -18.14 -135.36
N PRO A 514 -1.90 -18.89 -136.09
CA PRO A 514 -1.87 -18.95 -137.55
C PRO A 514 -2.29 -17.64 -138.23
N ASN A 515 -1.64 -17.34 -139.36
CA ASN A 515 -1.83 -16.12 -140.13
C ASN A 515 -3.18 -16.12 -140.89
N ALA A 516 -4.02 -15.09 -140.72
CA ALA A 516 -5.32 -14.95 -141.39
C ALA A 516 -5.48 -13.58 -142.09
N SER A 517 -6.22 -13.57 -143.19
CA SER A 517 -6.04 -12.63 -144.30
C SER A 517 -6.79 -11.28 -144.24
N ARG A 518 -6.21 -10.29 -144.95
CA ARG A 518 -6.84 -9.08 -145.56
C ARG A 518 -8.38 -9.01 -145.52
N THR A 519 -8.91 -7.88 -145.00
CA THR A 519 -9.87 -7.01 -145.74
C THR A 519 -9.88 -5.58 -145.18
N LYS A 520 -10.17 -4.60 -146.05
CA LYS A 520 -10.43 -3.16 -145.77
C LYS A 520 -11.82 -2.83 -146.37
N PRO A 521 -12.42 -1.63 -146.17
CA PRO A 521 -12.34 -0.67 -145.05
C PRO A 521 -13.74 -0.10 -144.65
N ARG A 522 -13.83 0.74 -143.59
CA ARG A 522 -14.33 2.14 -143.68
C ARG A 522 -14.36 2.87 -142.31
N PRO A 523 -14.28 4.23 -142.28
CA PRO A 523 -14.20 5.02 -141.06
C PRO A 523 -15.50 5.77 -140.69
N ARG A 524 -15.64 6.11 -139.41
CA ARG A 524 -16.34 7.29 -138.84
C ARG A 524 -15.82 7.45 -137.40
N ASN A 525 -15.00 8.48 -137.14
CA ASN A 525 -15.41 9.80 -136.66
C ASN A 525 -16.09 9.78 -135.27
N CYS A 526 -15.38 10.45 -134.33
CA CYS A 526 -15.82 11.20 -133.15
C CYS A 526 -17.15 12.00 -133.38
N PRO A 527 -17.82 12.60 -132.35
CA PRO A 527 -17.22 13.10 -131.10
C PRO A 527 -18.10 13.17 -129.82
N GLY A 528 -17.52 13.75 -128.75
CA GLY A 528 -18.22 14.56 -127.73
C GLY A 528 -18.81 13.76 -126.55
N ALA A 529 -18.63 14.16 -125.29
CA ALA A 529 -18.34 15.49 -124.75
C ALA A 529 -17.53 15.38 -123.45
#